data_AF-K2C363-F1
#
_entry.id   AF-K2C363-F1
#
_cell.length_a   1.000
_cell.length_b   1.000
_cell.length_c   1.000
_cell.angle_alpha   90.00
_cell.angle_beta   90.00
_cell.angle_gamma   90.00
#
_symmetry.space_group_name_H-M   'P 1'
#
loop_
_entity.id
_entity.type
_entity.pdbx_description
1 polymer ?
#
loop_
_entity_poly.entity_id
_entity_poly.type
_entity_poly.pdbx_seq_one_letter_code
_entity_poly.pdbx_strand_id
1 'polypeptide(L)'
;LLSLEEKIDQTRDDYYYHLQNESRDVTAFIEYFLSLMVDSASQVLTKISQPHDLSTASTLLPRRQELLNIIADHSPCSFDFLHRRFMAIPASTLRYDLLNLQRKNLITKLGVTRGALYSTRIQSSPSLPESDSS
;
A
#
# COMPACT_ATOMS: atom_id res chain seq x y z
N LEU A 1 6.97 8.87 -10.64
CA LEU A 1 7.18 9.14 -12.08
C LEU A 1 8.64 8.82 -12.38
N LEU A 2 8.95 8.26 -13.56
CA LEU A 2 10.21 7.57 -13.89
C LEU A 2 11.48 8.28 -13.37
N SER A 3 12.18 7.67 -12.41
CA SER A 3 13.53 8.09 -11.99
C SER A 3 14.58 7.44 -12.90
N LEU A 4 14.58 7.76 -14.20
CA LEU A 4 15.62 7.26 -15.11
C LEU A 4 17.01 7.74 -14.70
N GLU A 5 17.09 8.96 -14.14
CA GLU A 5 18.33 9.54 -13.65
C GLU A 5 18.95 8.73 -12.51
N GLU A 6 18.17 8.28 -11.50
CA GLU A 6 18.67 7.42 -10.41
C GLU A 6 19.26 6.11 -10.95
N LYS A 7 18.63 5.51 -11.97
CA LYS A 7 19.14 4.28 -12.57
C LYS A 7 20.41 4.51 -13.37
N ILE A 8 20.47 5.59 -14.14
CA ILE A 8 21.68 5.97 -14.88
C ILE A 8 22.82 6.30 -13.91
N ASP A 9 22.52 6.90 -12.76
CA ASP A 9 23.51 7.20 -11.73
C ASP A 9 24.07 5.92 -11.06
N GLN A 10 23.22 4.89 -10.89
CA GLN A 10 23.62 3.57 -10.38
C GLN A 10 24.47 2.76 -11.36
N THR A 11 24.30 2.95 -12.67
CA THR A 11 25.04 2.27 -13.74
C THR A 11 25.89 3.25 -14.55
N ARG A 12 26.42 4.26 -13.87
CA ARG A 12 27.17 5.37 -14.48
C ARG A 12 28.34 4.91 -15.32
N ASP A 13 29.09 3.92 -14.84
CA ASP A 13 30.29 3.42 -15.49
C ASP A 13 29.96 2.72 -16.81
N ASP A 14 28.90 1.90 -16.83
CA ASP A 14 28.41 1.23 -18.05
C ASP A 14 27.85 2.24 -19.07
N TYR A 15 27.13 3.26 -18.57
CA TYR A 15 26.60 4.34 -19.40
C TYR A 15 27.71 5.09 -20.15
N TYR A 16 28.79 5.48 -19.44
CA TYR A 16 29.92 6.16 -20.06
C TYR A 16 30.78 5.22 -20.91
N TYR A 17 30.89 3.94 -20.55
CA TYR A 17 31.57 2.92 -21.36
C TYR A 17 30.93 2.77 -22.75
N HIS A 18 29.61 2.69 -22.81
CA HIS A 18 28.88 2.63 -24.08
C HIS A 18 28.89 3.95 -24.86
N LEU A 19 29.10 5.10 -24.18
CA LEU A 19 29.21 6.42 -24.81
C LEU A 19 30.61 6.70 -25.39
N GLN A 20 31.66 6.10 -24.83
CA GLN A 20 33.05 6.28 -25.26
C GLN A 20 33.41 5.51 -26.54
N ASN A 21 32.53 4.64 -27.04
CA ASN A 21 32.73 3.95 -28.31
C ASN A 21 32.50 4.92 -29.49
N GLU A 22 33.58 5.56 -29.96
CA GLU A 22 33.63 6.36 -31.20
C GLU A 22 33.39 5.53 -32.49
N SER A 23 33.22 4.22 -32.38
CA SER A 23 32.84 3.35 -33.48
C SER A 23 31.36 3.54 -33.82
N ARG A 24 31.05 3.75 -35.10
CA ARG A 24 29.71 3.94 -35.72
C ARG A 24 28.61 2.94 -35.32
N ASP A 25 28.93 1.93 -34.52
CA ASP A 25 27.99 0.94 -34.03
C ASP A 25 27.45 1.34 -32.64
N VAL A 26 26.32 2.04 -32.66
CA VAL A 26 25.57 2.45 -31.47
C VAL A 26 24.58 1.38 -31.00
N THR A 27 24.58 0.18 -31.62
CA THR A 27 23.62 -0.88 -31.32
C THR A 27 23.66 -1.27 -29.85
N ALA A 28 24.86 -1.45 -29.28
CA ALA A 28 25.02 -1.81 -27.87
C ALA A 28 24.43 -0.75 -26.91
N PHE A 29 24.59 0.53 -27.24
CA PHE A 29 24.00 1.62 -26.46
C PHE A 29 22.47 1.63 -26.56
N ILE A 30 21.92 1.41 -27.76
CA ILE A 30 20.47 1.36 -27.96
C ILE A 30 19.86 0.15 -27.25
N GLU A 31 20.48 -1.02 -27.32
CA GLU A 31 20.04 -2.22 -26.60
C GLU A 31 20.03 -2.00 -25.09
N TYR A 32 21.11 -1.42 -24.55
CA TYR A 32 21.20 -1.05 -23.14
C TYR A 32 20.08 -0.06 -22.77
N PHE A 33 19.89 1.01 -23.53
CA PHE A 33 18.89 2.03 -23.22
C PHE A 33 17.45 1.48 -23.31
N LEU A 34 17.16 0.65 -24.31
CA LEU A 34 15.86 -0.01 -24.44
C LEU A 34 15.61 -0.97 -23.26
N SER A 35 16.62 -1.72 -22.82
CA SER A 35 16.51 -2.59 -21.65
C SER A 35 16.21 -1.79 -20.38
N LEU A 36 16.88 -0.64 -20.21
CA LEU A 36 16.67 0.26 -19.08
C LEU A 36 15.24 0.81 -19.05
N MET A 37 14.71 1.14 -20.23
CA MET A 37 13.33 1.61 -20.41
C MET A 37 12.31 0.53 -20.07
N VAL A 38 12.52 -0.71 -20.53
CA VAL A 38 11.66 -1.87 -20.21
C VAL A 38 11.66 -2.16 -18.71
N ASP A 39 12.82 -2.12 -18.07
CA ASP A 39 12.94 -2.34 -16.64
C ASP A 39 12.28 -1.23 -15.83
N SER A 40 12.43 0.01 -16.25
CA SER A 40 11.76 1.15 -15.61
C SER A 40 10.24 1.06 -15.75
N ALA A 41 9.75 0.73 -16.95
CA ALA A 41 8.33 0.51 -17.20
C ALA A 41 7.77 -0.67 -16.39
N SER A 42 8.51 -1.77 -16.29
CA SER A 42 8.12 -2.96 -15.52
C SER A 42 8.08 -2.70 -14.02
N GLN A 43 9.03 -1.92 -13.49
CA GLN A 43 9.02 -1.50 -12.09
C GLN A 43 7.87 -0.53 -11.79
N VAL A 44 7.57 0.40 -12.70
CA VAL A 44 6.40 1.28 -12.59
C VAL A 44 5.11 0.47 -12.64
N LEU A 45 5.00 -0.47 -13.58
CA LEU A 45 3.86 -1.38 -13.68
C LEU A 45 3.72 -2.19 -12.39
N THR A 46 4.81 -2.70 -11.82
CA THR A 46 4.79 -3.44 -10.56
C THR A 46 4.35 -2.53 -9.40
N LYS A 47 4.81 -1.28 -9.33
CA LYS A 47 4.36 -0.31 -8.32
C LYS A 47 2.88 0.08 -8.47
N ILE A 48 2.34 0.07 -9.70
CA ILE A 48 0.92 0.36 -9.99
C ILE A 48 0.03 -0.88 -9.80
N SER A 49 0.53 -2.06 -10.17
CA SER A 49 -0.16 -3.35 -10.08
C SER A 49 -0.08 -3.96 -8.69
N GLN A 50 0.92 -3.59 -7.89
CA GLN A 50 0.85 -3.79 -6.44
C GLN A 50 -0.40 -3.06 -5.95
N PRO A 51 -1.35 -3.75 -5.29
CA PRO A 51 -2.47 -3.08 -4.68
C PRO A 51 -1.88 -2.11 -3.67
N HIS A 52 -1.92 -0.83 -4.01
CA HIS A 52 -1.44 0.24 -3.14
C HIS A 52 -2.34 0.18 -1.90
N ASP A 53 -1.85 -0.46 -0.84
CA ASP A 53 -2.53 -0.57 0.46
C ASP A 53 -2.61 0.80 1.19
N LEU A 54 -2.23 1.87 0.49
CA LEU A 54 -2.33 3.25 0.93
C LEU A 54 -3.27 3.97 -0.04
N SER A 55 -4.56 4.06 0.31
CA SER A 55 -5.45 5.21 0.01
C SER A 55 -6.95 4.86 0.07
N THR A 56 -7.40 3.68 0.51
CA THR A 56 -8.83 3.52 0.82
C THR A 56 -9.25 4.39 2.01
N ALA A 57 -8.29 4.77 2.88
CA ALA A 57 -8.46 5.71 3.99
C ALA A 57 -8.51 7.19 3.55
N SER A 58 -7.78 7.60 2.51
CA SER A 58 -7.74 9.02 2.07
C SER A 58 -9.02 9.48 1.37
N THR A 59 -9.81 8.52 0.85
CA THR A 59 -11.14 8.77 0.25
C THR A 59 -12.28 8.47 1.23
N LEU A 60 -11.99 8.27 2.52
CA LEU A 60 -13.05 8.16 3.52
C LEU A 60 -13.61 9.53 3.85
N LEU A 61 -14.92 9.58 4.07
CA LEU A 61 -15.52 10.73 4.74
C LEU A 61 -14.86 10.90 6.11
N PRO A 62 -14.68 12.15 6.60
CA PRO A 62 -13.99 12.41 7.87
C PRO A 62 -14.47 11.54 9.03
N ARG A 63 -15.78 11.33 9.13
CA ARG A 63 -16.39 10.44 10.14
C ARG A 63 -15.90 8.98 10.06
N ARG A 64 -15.79 8.43 8.86
CA ARG A 64 -15.36 7.04 8.66
C ARG A 64 -13.87 6.87 8.92
N GLN A 65 -13.09 7.91 8.62
CA GLN A 65 -11.68 7.96 8.96
C GLN A 65 -11.49 7.97 10.49
N GLU A 66 -12.24 8.81 11.19
CA GLU A 66 -12.23 8.83 12.67
C GLU A 66 -12.63 7.47 13.26
N LEU A 67 -13.66 6.84 12.71
CA LEU A 67 -14.11 5.51 13.13
C LEU A 67 -12.99 4.47 12.93
N LEU A 68 -12.30 4.50 11.79
CA LEU A 68 -11.17 3.62 11.52
C LEU A 68 -10.01 3.85 12.50
N ASN A 69 -9.68 5.12 12.78
CA ASN A 69 -8.62 5.48 13.73
C ASN A 69 -8.94 4.94 15.13
N ILE A 70 -10.17 5.14 15.62
CA ILE A 70 -10.58 4.63 16.93
C ILE A 70 -10.46 3.09 17.00
N ILE A 71 -10.84 2.38 15.92
CA ILE A 71 -10.71 0.91 15.86
C ILE A 71 -9.23 0.51 15.82
N ALA A 72 -8.36 1.27 15.16
CA ALA A 72 -6.92 1.03 15.13
C ALA A 72 -6.29 1.19 16.52
N ASP A 73 -6.66 2.24 17.24
CA ASP A 73 -6.11 2.56 18.56
C ASP A 73 -6.60 1.59 19.64
N HIS A 74 -7.83 1.08 19.52
CA HIS A 74 -8.49 0.29 20.57
C HIS A 74 -8.94 -1.10 20.08
N SER A 75 -8.14 -1.71 19.19
CA SER A 75 -8.45 -3.02 18.64
C SER A 75 -8.25 -4.16 19.66
N PRO A 76 -9.19 -5.12 19.81
CA PRO A 76 -10.53 -5.18 19.25
C PRO A 76 -11.57 -4.41 20.10
N CYS A 77 -12.52 -3.72 19.45
CA CYS A 77 -13.54 -2.92 20.15
C CYS A 77 -14.99 -3.32 19.80
N SER A 78 -15.94 -3.11 20.72
CA SER A 78 -17.36 -3.39 20.50
C SER A 78 -18.12 -2.26 19.81
N PHE A 79 -19.29 -2.55 19.25
CA PHE A 79 -20.18 -1.52 18.69
C PHE A 79 -20.58 -0.47 19.75
N ASP A 80 -20.87 -0.90 20.98
CA ASP A 80 -21.28 0.00 22.06
C ASP A 80 -20.16 0.98 22.44
N PHE A 81 -18.89 0.53 22.40
CA PHE A 81 -17.74 1.40 22.61
C PHE A 81 -17.66 2.50 21.55
N LEU A 82 -17.83 2.13 20.28
CA LEU A 82 -17.84 3.09 19.17
C LEU A 82 -19.04 4.04 19.27
N HIS A 83 -20.23 3.51 19.56
CA HIS A 83 -21.46 4.31 19.67
C HIS A 83 -21.37 5.39 20.75
N ARG A 84 -20.69 5.12 21.88
CA ARG A 84 -20.43 6.11 22.95
C ARG A 84 -19.66 7.33 22.48
N ARG A 85 -18.77 7.19 21.49
CA ARG A 85 -18.01 8.31 20.92
C ARG A 85 -18.75 9.04 19.80
N PHE A 86 -19.84 8.46 19.28
CA PHE A 86 -20.65 8.99 18.19
C PHE A 86 -22.13 9.15 18.59
N MET A 87 -22.41 9.60 19.82
CA MET A 87 -23.78 9.72 20.36
C MET A 87 -24.71 10.65 19.57
N ALA A 88 -24.14 11.62 18.82
CA ALA A 88 -24.89 12.49 17.93
C ALA A 88 -25.35 11.81 16.63
N ILE A 89 -24.88 10.58 16.35
CA ILE A 89 -25.17 9.84 15.11
C ILE A 89 -26.09 8.66 15.44
N PRO A 90 -27.16 8.44 14.65
CA PRO A 90 -28.01 7.28 14.82
C PRO A 90 -27.24 5.96 14.70
N ALA A 91 -27.55 5.00 15.57
CA ALA A 91 -26.91 3.68 15.58
C ALA A 91 -26.99 2.95 14.22
N SER A 92 -28.08 3.14 13.47
CA SER A 92 -28.26 2.58 12.12
C SER A 92 -27.22 3.12 11.13
N THR A 93 -26.95 4.42 11.16
CA THR A 93 -25.95 5.08 10.32
C THR A 93 -24.54 4.62 10.68
N LEU A 94 -24.24 4.48 11.97
CA LEU A 94 -22.94 3.99 12.43
C LEU A 94 -22.69 2.54 11.97
N ARG A 95 -23.72 1.69 12.02
CA ARG A 95 -23.65 0.31 11.47
C ARG A 95 -23.40 0.32 9.96
N TYR A 96 -24.01 1.24 9.22
CA TYR A 96 -23.78 1.37 7.78
C TYR A 96 -22.34 1.83 7.47
N ASP A 97 -21.78 2.73 8.26
CA ASP A 97 -20.37 3.12 8.11
C ASP A 97 -19.41 1.97 8.39
N LEU A 98 -19.65 1.20 9.47
CA LEU A 98 -18.90 -0.02 9.77
C LEU A 98 -19.00 -1.05 8.63
N LEU A 99 -20.20 -1.23 8.06
CA LEU A 99 -20.39 -2.10 6.90
C LEU A 99 -19.58 -1.62 5.70
N ASN A 100 -19.51 -0.31 5.45
CA ASN A 100 -18.69 0.24 4.37
C ASN A 100 -17.19 0.04 4.60
N LEU A 101 -16.72 0.23 5.84
CA LEU A 101 -15.33 -0.05 6.20
C LEU A 101 -15.00 -1.54 6.04
N GLN A 102 -15.92 -2.42 6.41
CA GLN A 102 -15.79 -3.87 6.21
C GLN A 102 -15.77 -4.24 4.72
N ARG A 103 -16.66 -3.66 3.90
CA ARG A 103 -16.69 -3.86 2.44
C ARG A 103 -15.41 -3.39 1.75
N LYS A 104 -14.80 -2.33 2.28
CA LYS A 104 -13.48 -1.83 1.85
C LYS A 104 -12.31 -2.66 2.40
N ASN A 105 -12.57 -3.75 3.12
CA ASN A 105 -11.59 -4.62 3.76
C ASN A 105 -10.64 -3.91 4.75
N LEU A 106 -11.07 -2.79 5.33
CA LEU A 106 -10.29 -1.99 6.28
C LEU A 106 -10.41 -2.52 7.72
N ILE A 107 -11.57 -3.08 8.05
CA ILE A 107 -11.86 -3.65 9.36
C ILE A 107 -12.48 -5.04 9.20
N THR A 108 -12.29 -5.87 10.22
CA THR A 108 -12.87 -7.22 10.28
C THR A 108 -13.79 -7.31 11.48
N LYS A 109 -15.00 -7.84 11.26
CA LYS A 109 -15.96 -8.12 12.33
C LYS A 109 -15.69 -9.51 12.90
N LEU A 110 -15.23 -9.56 14.14
CA LEU A 110 -14.99 -10.76 14.92
C LEU A 110 -16.30 -11.16 15.62
N GLY A 111 -17.06 -12.04 14.97
CA GLY A 111 -18.29 -12.63 15.52
C GLY A 111 -19.58 -12.22 14.80
N VAL A 112 -20.62 -13.04 14.98
CA VAL A 112 -21.92 -12.90 14.29
C VAL A 112 -22.98 -12.23 15.17
N THR A 113 -22.88 -12.38 16.50
CA THR A 113 -23.92 -12.02 17.48
C THR A 113 -23.87 -10.55 17.93
N ARG A 114 -24.77 -10.16 18.86
CA ARG A 114 -24.88 -8.79 19.44
C ARG A 114 -23.59 -8.29 20.12
N GLY A 115 -22.67 -9.19 20.49
CA GLY A 115 -21.37 -8.85 21.11
C GLY A 115 -20.21 -8.80 20.13
N ALA A 116 -20.46 -8.66 18.83
CA ALA A 116 -19.39 -8.66 17.83
C ALA A 116 -18.37 -7.55 18.08
N LEU A 117 -17.10 -7.93 17.94
CA LEU A 117 -15.96 -7.03 18.06
C LEU A 117 -15.47 -6.63 16.67
N TYR A 118 -14.82 -5.49 16.58
CA TYR A 118 -14.22 -4.97 15.35
C TYR A 118 -12.73 -4.84 15.56
N SER A 119 -11.97 -5.36 14.59
CA SER A 119 -10.52 -5.27 14.56
C SER A 119 -10.05 -4.61 13.27
N THR A 120 -8.93 -3.91 13.31
CA THR A 120 -8.23 -3.57 12.07
C THR A 120 -7.74 -4.86 11.43
N ARG A 121 -7.69 -4.88 10.09
CA ARG A 121 -6.97 -5.93 9.40
C ARG A 121 -5.49 -5.65 9.58
N ILE A 122 -4.87 -6.29 10.57
CA ILE A 122 -3.42 -6.29 10.71
C ILE A 122 -2.88 -6.89 9.41
N GLN A 123 -2.20 -6.09 8.60
CA GLN A 123 -1.30 -6.63 7.59
C GLN A 123 -0.28 -7.43 8.38
N SER A 124 -0.38 -8.76 8.35
CA SER A 124 0.69 -9.63 8.79
C SER A 124 1.96 -9.17 8.09
N SER A 125 2.83 -8.49 8.84
CA SER A 125 4.18 -8.20 8.43
C SER A 125 4.80 -9.52 7.95
N PRO A 126 5.44 -9.58 6.78
CA PRO A 126 6.19 -10.76 6.40
C PRO A 126 7.28 -10.93 7.46
N SER A 127 7.22 -12.05 8.18
CA SER A 127 8.27 -12.46 9.12
C SER A 127 9.62 -12.37 8.41
N LEU A 128 10.55 -11.61 9.00
CA LEU A 128 11.97 -11.62 8.63
C LEU A 128 12.42 -13.08 8.49
N PRO A 129 13.13 -13.47 7.41
CA PRO A 129 13.79 -14.76 7.40
C PRO A 129 14.83 -14.75 8.53
N GLU A 130 14.72 -15.72 9.44
CA GLU A 130 15.74 -16.02 10.41
C GLU A 130 17.07 -16.18 9.67
N SER A 131 18.06 -15.41 10.12
CA SER A 131 19.44 -15.54 9.70
C SER A 131 19.99 -16.81 10.34
N ASP A 132 19.75 -17.94 9.69
CA ASP A 132 20.49 -19.15 10.02
C ASP A 132 21.94 -18.96 9.57
N SER A 133 22.72 -18.65 10.60
CA SER A 133 24.16 -18.75 10.65
C SER A 133 24.53 -20.22 10.55
N SER A 134 25.33 -20.60 9.55
CA SER A 134 26.26 -21.75 9.59
C SER A 134 27.27 -21.63 8.45
#